data_AF-A0A3Q0JII5-F1
#
_entry.id   AF-A0A3Q0JII5-F1
#
_cell.length_a   1.000
_cell.length_b   1.000
_cell.length_c   1.000
_cell.angle_alpha   90.00
_cell.angle_beta   90.00
_cell.angle_gamma   90.00
#
_symmetry.space_group_name_H-M   'P 1'
#
loop_
_entity.id
_entity.type
_entity.pdbx_description
1 polymer ?
#
loop_
_entity_poly.entity_id
_entity_poly.type
_entity_poly.pdbx_seq_one_letter_code
_entity_poly.pdbx_strand_id
1 'polypeptide(L)'
;MNAHHLLHLFLYLTVVSIGFCKVTNITDFVPEVNIDKLGKVRGRVTMSHWTKRLIYSFQGIPYAIPPVGKMRFQVIAPGIFTSKVDHRKFFMLS
;
A
#
# COMPACT_ATOMS: atom_id res chain seq x y z
N MET A 1 -47.71 18.04 11.61
CA MET A 1 -46.53 17.29 11.11
C MET A 1 -46.46 15.99 11.90
N ASN A 2 -46.89 14.89 11.29
CA ASN A 2 -47.19 13.65 12.02
C ASN A 2 -45.88 12.94 12.39
N ALA A 3 -45.76 12.46 13.64
CA ALA A 3 -44.55 11.82 14.16
C ALA A 3 -44.05 10.65 13.29
N HIS A 4 -44.96 9.97 12.60
CA HIS A 4 -44.64 8.92 11.63
C HIS A 4 -43.75 9.42 10.48
N HIS A 5 -44.02 10.61 9.94
CA HIS A 5 -43.26 11.18 8.82
C HIS A 5 -41.83 11.58 9.24
N LEU A 6 -41.68 11.98 10.50
CA LEU A 6 -40.37 12.32 11.09
C LEU A 6 -39.51 11.06 11.31
N LEU A 7 -40.13 9.93 11.66
CA LEU A 7 -39.43 8.67 11.94
C LEU A 7 -38.86 8.03 10.65
N HIS A 8 -39.60 8.08 9.54
CA HIS A 8 -39.11 7.63 8.23
C HIS A 8 -37.94 8.46 7.72
N LEU A 9 -37.98 9.79 7.94
CA LEU A 9 -36.89 10.69 7.56
C LEU A 9 -35.61 10.39 8.37
N PHE A 10 -35.75 10.16 9.67
CA PHE A 10 -34.62 9.82 10.54
C PHE A 10 -34.00 8.48 10.14
N LEU A 11 -34.83 7.46 9.86
CA LEU A 11 -34.37 6.16 9.40
C LEU A 11 -33.59 6.28 8.07
N TYR A 12 -34.09 7.07 7.12
CA TYR A 12 -33.41 7.33 5.86
C TYR A 12 -32.05 8.01 6.06
N LEU A 13 -31.97 9.04 6.91
CA LEU A 13 -30.72 9.75 7.21
C LEU A 13 -29.67 8.85 7.85
N THR A 14 -30.06 7.96 8.77
CA THR A 14 -29.12 7.01 9.40
C THR A 14 -28.56 5.98 8.41
N VAL A 15 -29.40 5.45 7.51
CA VAL A 15 -28.97 4.50 6.48
C VAL A 15 -28.00 5.15 5.49
N VAL A 16 -28.28 6.40 5.08
CA VAL A 16 -27.37 7.18 4.22
C VAL A 16 -26.04 7.48 4.90
N SER A 17 -26.05 7.85 6.19
CA SER A 17 -24.83 8.11 6.97
C SER A 17 -23.97 6.85 7.12
N ILE A 18 -24.56 5.71 7.47
CA ILE A 18 -23.83 4.44 7.62
C ILE A 18 -23.25 3.96 6.27
N GLY A 19 -24.00 4.13 5.18
CA GLY A 19 -23.52 3.83 3.83
C GLY A 19 -22.34 4.72 3.40
N PHE A 20 -22.40 6.01 3.73
CA PHE A 20 -21.36 6.99 3.40
C PHE A 20 -20.10 6.86 4.28
N CYS A 21 -20.24 6.57 5.58
CA CYS A 21 -19.10 6.37 6.49
C CYS A 21 -18.16 5.22 6.07
N LYS A 22 -18.69 4.21 5.35
CA LYS A 22 -17.85 3.13 4.81
C LYS A 22 -17.08 3.52 3.55
N VAL A 23 -17.57 4.50 2.78
CA VAL A 23 -16.99 4.86 1.47
C VAL A 23 -15.72 5.71 1.58
N THR A 24 -15.52 6.41 2.69
CA THR A 24 -14.36 7.28 2.89
C THR A 24 -13.10 6.54 3.35
N ASN A 25 -13.17 5.22 3.57
CA ASN A 25 -12.03 4.40 4.01
C ASN A 25 -11.29 3.68 2.87
N ILE A 26 -11.64 3.93 1.62
CA ILE A 26 -11.18 3.13 0.47
C ILE A 26 -10.55 3.99 -0.63
N THR A 27 -9.50 4.73 -0.28
CA THR A 27 -8.39 4.93 -1.22
C THR A 27 -7.10 4.93 -0.42
N ASP A 28 -6.64 3.74 -0.05
CA ASP A 28 -5.24 3.54 0.35
C ASP A 28 -4.39 3.97 -0.84
N PHE A 29 -3.78 5.16 -0.77
CA PHE A 29 -2.94 5.68 -1.82
C PHE A 29 -1.68 4.83 -1.88
N VAL A 30 -1.65 3.88 -2.82
CA VAL A 30 -0.49 3.02 -3.07
C VAL A 30 0.38 3.68 -4.14
N PRO A 31 1.55 4.24 -3.79
CA PRO A 31 2.43 4.85 -4.78
C PRO A 31 3.04 3.75 -5.68
N GLU A 32 2.84 3.84 -6.99
CA GLU A 32 3.44 2.94 -7.99
C GLU A 32 4.44 3.74 -8.84
N VAL A 33 5.64 3.21 -9.01
CA VAL A 33 6.73 3.80 -9.82
C VAL A 33 7.16 2.80 -10.86
N ASN A 34 7.38 3.25 -12.10
CA ASN A 34 7.92 2.44 -13.17
C ASN A 34 9.42 2.71 -13.31
N ILE A 35 10.24 1.67 -13.21
CA ILE A 35 11.69 1.75 -13.36
C ILE A 35 12.06 1.13 -14.71
N ASP A 36 12.76 1.89 -15.54
CA ASP A 36 13.25 1.39 -16.83
C ASP A 36 14.05 0.09 -16.65
N LYS A 37 13.69 -0.94 -17.42
CA LYS A 37 14.30 -2.30 -17.41
C LYS A 37 14.03 -3.15 -16.16
N LEU A 38 13.45 -2.60 -15.08
CA LEU A 38 13.20 -3.32 -13.81
C LEU A 38 11.71 -3.48 -13.49
N GLY A 39 10.81 -2.75 -14.17
CA GLY A 39 9.37 -2.93 -14.05
C GLY A 39 8.73 -2.07 -12.95
N LYS A 40 7.49 -2.43 -12.57
CA LYS A 40 6.64 -1.65 -11.65
C LYS A 40 6.93 -1.99 -10.20
N VAL A 41 7.23 -0.97 -9.40
CA VAL A 41 7.43 -1.08 -7.96
C VAL A 41 6.30 -0.38 -7.22
N ARG A 42 5.72 -1.10 -6.26
CA ARG A 42 4.69 -0.58 -5.35
C ARG A 42 5.31 -0.23 -4.01
N GLY A 43 5.16 1.01 -3.59
CA GLY A 43 5.63 1.52 -2.31
C GLY A 43 4.51 1.67 -1.29
N ARG A 44 4.83 2.39 -0.21
CA ARG A 44 3.89 2.78 0.85
C ARG A 44 4.11 4.25 1.19
N VAL A 45 3.03 4.95 1.55
CA VAL A 45 3.12 6.27 2.17
C VAL A 45 3.09 6.13 3.69
N THR A 46 4.07 6.72 4.36
CA THR A 46 4.12 6.80 5.83
C THR A 46 4.34 8.24 6.26
N MET A 47 3.90 8.58 7.48
CA MET A 47 4.08 9.92 8.04
C MET A 47 5.22 9.91 9.05
N SER A 48 6.11 10.92 8.98
CA SER A 48 7.17 11.12 9.95
C SER A 48 6.61 11.42 11.34
N HIS A 49 7.17 10.77 12.36
CA HIS A 49 6.70 10.88 13.74
C HIS A 49 6.90 12.30 14.31
N TRP A 50 7.98 12.99 13.92
CA TRP A 50 8.36 14.28 14.50
C TRP A 50 7.92 15.48 13.67
N THR A 51 8.07 15.40 12.34
CA THR A 51 7.81 16.53 11.44
C THR A 51 6.44 16.44 10.77
N LYS A 52 5.69 15.35 10.99
CA LYS A 52 4.40 15.05 10.33
C LYS A 52 4.43 15.17 8.79
N ARG A 53 5.61 14.96 8.19
CA ARG A 53 5.80 14.98 6.73
C ARG A 53 5.43 13.63 6.14
N LEU A 54 4.84 13.66 4.95
CA LEU A 54 4.58 12.48 4.14
C LEU A 54 5.90 11.98 3.54
N ILE A 55 6.14 10.68 3.66
CA ILE A 55 7.32 9.97 3.16
C ILE A 55 6.84 8.84 2.26
N TYR A 56 7.40 8.79 1.04
CA TYR A 56 7.21 7.68 0.12
C TYR A 56 8.32 6.66 0.34
N SER A 57 7.95 5.44 0.74
CA SER A 57 8.90 4.37 1.04
C SER A 57 8.74 3.22 0.05
N PHE A 58 9.83 2.87 -0.63
CA PHE A 58 9.93 1.71 -1.51
C PHE A 58 11.04 0.81 -0.97
N GLN A 59 10.70 -0.39 -0.52
CA GLN A 59 11.62 -1.29 0.17
C GLN A 59 11.74 -2.62 -0.56
N GLY A 60 12.88 -3.29 -0.40
CA GLY A 60 13.08 -4.65 -0.94
C GLY A 60 13.21 -4.71 -2.46
N ILE A 61 13.55 -3.60 -3.14
CA ILE A 61 13.79 -3.60 -4.59
C ILE A 61 15.12 -4.35 -4.83
N PRO A 62 15.11 -5.53 -5.47
CA PRO A 62 16.32 -6.28 -5.74
C PRO A 62 17.15 -5.55 -6.80
N TYR A 63 18.41 -5.24 -6.50
CA TYR A 63 19.33 -4.56 -7.42
C TYR A 63 20.33 -5.52 -8.10
N ALA A 64 20.46 -6.74 -7.57
CA ALA A 64 21.36 -7.77 -8.06
C ALA A 64 20.77 -9.15 -7.79
N ILE A 65 21.30 -10.16 -8.47
CA ILE A 65 20.96 -11.56 -8.22
C ILE A 65 21.44 -11.93 -6.81
N PRO A 66 20.60 -12.58 -5.97
CA PRO A 66 21.01 -13.01 -4.63
C PRO A 66 22.27 -13.91 -4.71
N PRO A 67 23.37 -13.59 -3.99
CA PRO A 67 24.63 -14.33 -4.08
C PRO A 67 24.58 -15.63 -3.24
N VAL A 68 23.58 -16.47 -3.51
CA VAL A 68 23.34 -17.73 -2.81
C VAL A 68 23.92 -18.93 -3.58
N GLY A 69 24.31 -19.97 -2.85
CA GLY A 69 24.86 -21.20 -3.44
C GLY A 69 26.19 -20.95 -4.15
N LYS A 70 26.28 -21.38 -5.41
CA LYS A 70 27.50 -21.29 -6.24
C LYS A 70 27.91 -19.84 -6.53
N MET A 71 26.98 -18.89 -6.45
CA MET A 71 27.22 -17.46 -6.72
C MET A 71 27.85 -16.73 -5.52
N ARG A 72 28.01 -17.41 -4.38
CA ARG A 72 28.80 -16.89 -3.26
C ARG A 72 30.23 -16.68 -3.75
N PHE A 73 30.78 -15.50 -3.49
CA PHE A 73 32.14 -15.10 -3.91
C PHE A 73 32.34 -14.85 -5.42
N GLN A 74 31.27 -14.75 -6.21
CA GLN A 74 31.35 -14.31 -7.62
C GLN A 74 30.95 -12.85 -7.77
N VAL A 75 31.41 -12.20 -8.85
CA VAL A 75 30.96 -10.84 -9.20
C VAL A 75 29.45 -10.87 -9.46
N ILE A 76 28.73 -10.02 -8.74
CA ILE A 76 27.27 -9.86 -8.86
C ILE A 76 26.90 -9.30 -10.23
N ALA A 77 26.08 -10.03 -10.98
CA ALA A 77 25.48 -9.56 -12.23
C ALA A 77 24.14 -8.83 -11.98
N PRO A 78 23.80 -7.79 -12.78
CA PRO A 78 22.50 -7.13 -12.69
C PRO A 78 21.38 -8.12 -13.07
N GLY A 79 20.39 -8.30 -12.19
CA GLY A 79 19.25 -9.21 -12.40
C GLY A 79 18.06 -8.51 -13.05
N ILE A 80 17.42 -9.15 -14.03
CA ILE A 80 16.18 -8.66 -14.66
C ILE A 80 14.97 -9.16 -13.85
N PHE A 81 14.05 -8.26 -13.49
CA PHE A 81 12.88 -8.56 -12.67
C PHE A 81 11.75 -9.19 -13.52
N THR A 82 11.49 -10.48 -13.32
CA THR A 82 10.46 -11.23 -14.04
C THR A 82 9.44 -11.89 -13.12
N SER A 83 8.96 -11.22 -12.08
CA SER A 83 7.63 -11.53 -11.51
C SER A 83 7.26 -10.56 -10.40
N LYS A 84 5.99 -10.16 -10.37
CA LYS A 84 5.30 -9.32 -9.38
C LYS A 84 5.59 -9.80 -7.94
N VAL A 85 6.63 -9.25 -7.30
CA VAL A 85 6.98 -9.56 -5.91
C VAL A 85 5.91 -8.95 -5.01
N ASP A 86 5.25 -9.78 -4.20
CA ASP A 86 4.28 -9.32 -3.20
C ASP A 86 5.04 -8.90 -1.93
N HIS A 87 4.96 -7.60 -1.59
CA HIS A 87 5.73 -6.96 -0.52
C HIS A 87 5.15 -7.21 0.88
N ARG A 88 4.11 -8.05 1.03
CA ARG A 88 3.41 -8.29 2.31
C ARG A 88 4.11 -9.23 3.31
N LYS A 89 5.36 -9.65 3.09
CA LYS A 89 6.03 -10.67 3.92
C LYS A 89 7.12 -10.19 4.86
N PHE A 90 7.27 -8.87 5.06
CA PHE A 90 8.13 -8.31 6.11
C PHE A 90 7.27 -7.95 7.33
N PHE A 91 6.77 -8.97 8.04
CA PHE A 91 6.22 -8.78 9.39
C PHE A 91 7.36 -9.01 10.38
N MET A 92 7.81 -7.91 11.00
CA MET A 92 8.78 -7.90 12.08
C MET A 92 8.06 -8.45 13.33
N LEU A 93 8.33 -9.69 13.72
CA LEU A 93 8.06 -10.16 15.07
C LEU A 93 9.23 -9.71 15.94
N SER A 94 8.96 -8.68 16.76
CA SER A 94 9.72 -8.40 17.97
C SER A 94 9.23 -9.29 19.10
#